data_AF-A0A956NLA6-F1
#
_entry.id   AF-A0A956NLA6-F1
#
_cell.length_a   1.000
_cell.length_b   1.000
_cell.length_c   1.000
_cell.angle_alpha   90.00
_cell.angle_beta   90.00
_cell.angle_gamma   90.00
#
_symmetry.space_group_name_H-M   'P 1'
#
loop_
_entity.id
_entity.type
_entity.pdbx_description
1 polymer ?
#
loop_
_entity_poly.entity_id
_entity_poly.type
_entity_poly.pdbx_seq_one_letter_code
_entity_poly.pdbx_strand_id
1 'polypeptide(L)'
;MEDGTWYGGTLVGPAAPAFGEVVFTTSMSGYQETFTDPSYLGQIVVMTAPMIGNYGVTAEDDESARPQISGVVVRELSGQWSNWRGTGSLAQWLSESGVPILTDVDTRRLTRHIRERGAMRGVIAPGEAPTD
;
A
#
# COMPACT_ATOMS: atom_id res chain seq x y z
N MET A 1 -0.81 10.15 -10.80
CA MET A 1 -0.69 9.08 -11.81
C MET A 1 -0.07 9.68 -13.07
N GLU A 2 0.58 8.88 -13.92
CA GLU A 2 1.22 9.35 -15.17
C GLU A 2 0.24 10.02 -16.13
N ASP A 3 -1.04 9.67 -16.07
CA ASP A 3 -2.12 10.28 -16.87
C ASP A 3 -2.74 11.56 -16.26
N GLY A 4 -2.15 12.08 -15.18
CA GLY A 4 -2.63 13.27 -14.48
C GLY A 4 -3.72 13.01 -13.43
N THR A 5 -4.25 11.78 -13.34
CA THR A 5 -5.24 11.44 -12.30
C THR A 5 -4.59 11.47 -10.92
N TRP A 6 -5.31 11.99 -9.92
CA TRP A 6 -4.89 12.00 -8.52
C TRP A 6 -5.96 11.39 -7.62
N TYR A 7 -5.51 10.84 -6.49
CA TYR A 7 -6.36 10.22 -5.48
C TYR A 7 -5.95 10.77 -4.11
N GLY A 8 -6.89 11.43 -3.43
CA GLY A 8 -6.68 11.94 -2.07
C GLY A 8 -6.80 10.83 -1.02
N GLY A 9 -6.03 10.96 0.06
CA GLY A 9 -6.00 10.05 1.18
C GLY A 9 -5.12 10.57 2.31
N THR A 10 -4.94 9.78 3.35
CA THR A 10 -4.07 10.08 4.49
C THR A 10 -2.74 9.34 4.33
N LEU A 11 -1.62 10.06 4.38
CA LEU A 11 -0.29 9.48 4.34
C LEU A 11 0.14 9.00 5.74
N VAL A 12 0.56 7.74 5.84
CA VAL A 12 1.11 7.13 7.05
C VAL A 12 2.51 6.61 6.75
N GLY A 13 3.45 6.91 7.65
CA GLY A 13 4.86 6.54 7.51
C GLY A 13 5.71 7.64 6.87
N PRO A 14 6.72 7.30 6.05
CA PRO A 14 7.68 8.26 5.53
C PRO A 14 7.04 9.34 4.66
N ALA A 15 7.50 10.58 4.82
CA ALA A 15 7.04 11.71 4.01
C ALA A 15 7.77 11.83 2.65
N ALA A 16 8.78 11.00 2.40
CA ALA A 16 9.52 11.00 1.14
C ALA A 16 8.62 10.49 0.00
N PRO A 17 8.64 11.12 -1.19
CA PRO A 17 7.90 10.61 -2.33
C PRO A 17 8.32 9.19 -2.73
N ALA A 18 7.35 8.31 -2.87
CA ALA A 18 7.56 6.95 -3.37
C ALA A 18 7.05 6.84 -4.81
N PHE A 19 7.93 6.46 -5.72
CA PHE A 19 7.62 6.27 -7.13
C PHE A 19 7.52 4.78 -7.44
N GLY A 20 6.63 4.41 -8.36
CA GLY A 20 6.55 3.03 -8.82
C GLY A 20 5.50 2.81 -9.88
N GLU A 21 5.49 1.62 -10.45
CA GLU A 21 4.36 1.14 -11.24
C GLU A 21 3.21 0.81 -10.29
N VAL A 22 2.02 1.36 -10.55
CA VAL A 22 0.83 1.14 -9.74
C VAL A 22 0.13 -0.12 -10.21
N VAL A 23 0.12 -1.13 -9.35
CA VAL A 23 -0.52 -2.43 -9.57
C VAL A 23 -1.59 -2.66 -8.51
N PHE A 24 -2.54 -3.55 -8.76
CA PHE A 24 -3.54 -3.92 -7.77
C PHE A 24 -3.54 -5.42 -7.53
N THR A 25 -3.93 -5.83 -6.31
CA THR A 25 -4.16 -7.23 -5.98
C THR A 25 -5.57 -7.44 -5.43
N THR A 26 -6.16 -8.58 -5.81
CA THR A 26 -7.45 -9.06 -5.31
C THR A 26 -7.32 -9.95 -4.07
N SER A 27 -6.10 -10.15 -3.56
CA SER A 27 -5.86 -10.88 -2.32
C SER A 27 -6.60 -10.21 -1.16
N MET A 28 -7.44 -10.97 -0.47
CA MET A 28 -8.20 -10.50 0.70
C MET A 28 -7.42 -10.66 2.01
N SER A 29 -6.36 -11.44 1.98
CA SER A 29 -5.42 -11.74 3.07
C SER A 29 -4.02 -11.91 2.48
N GLY A 30 -3.02 -12.13 3.33
CA GLY A 30 -1.65 -12.36 2.87
C GLY A 30 -0.96 -11.08 2.40
N TYR A 31 -1.27 -9.94 3.04
CA TYR A 31 -0.69 -8.66 2.67
C TYR A 31 0.82 -8.62 2.95
N GLN A 32 1.30 -9.30 3.98
CA GLN A 32 2.71 -9.26 4.37
C GLN A 32 3.57 -10.04 3.35
N GLU A 33 3.10 -11.21 2.95
CA GLU A 33 3.65 -12.04 1.88
C GLU A 33 3.69 -11.24 0.57
N THR A 34 2.60 -10.55 0.24
CA THR A 34 2.54 -9.66 -0.93
C THR A 34 3.58 -8.53 -0.85
N PHE A 35 3.77 -7.92 0.32
CA PHE A 35 4.70 -6.79 0.48
C PHE A 35 6.17 -7.22 0.51
N THR A 36 6.44 -8.48 0.87
CA THR A 36 7.79 -9.04 0.93
C THR A 36 8.19 -9.84 -0.32
N ASP A 37 7.27 -10.15 -1.23
CA ASP A 37 7.56 -10.83 -2.49
C ASP A 37 8.46 -9.95 -3.41
N PRO A 38 9.66 -10.43 -3.80
CA PRO A 38 10.58 -9.73 -4.71
C PRO A 38 9.98 -9.32 -6.06
N SER A 39 8.90 -9.97 -6.50
CA SER A 39 8.19 -9.66 -7.74
C SER A 39 7.57 -8.27 -7.74
N TYR A 40 7.30 -7.70 -6.56
CA TYR A 40 6.75 -6.35 -6.40
C TYR A 40 7.82 -5.25 -6.25
N LEU A 41 9.09 -5.58 -6.52
CA LEU A 41 10.18 -4.61 -6.44
C LEU A 41 9.90 -3.38 -7.31
N GLY A 42 9.88 -2.19 -6.69
CA GLY A 42 9.64 -0.93 -7.42
C GLY A 42 8.16 -0.64 -7.71
N GLN A 43 7.23 -1.43 -7.17
CA GLN A 43 5.80 -1.28 -7.42
C GLN A 43 5.08 -0.63 -6.24
N ILE A 44 4.02 0.13 -6.56
CA ILE A 44 3.04 0.64 -5.60
C ILE A 44 1.83 -0.29 -5.65
N VAL A 45 1.58 -0.99 -4.55
CA VAL A 45 0.53 -2.02 -4.49
C VAL A 45 -0.77 -1.44 -3.96
N VAL A 46 -1.84 -1.56 -4.73
CA VAL A 46 -3.20 -1.21 -4.34
C VAL A 46 -3.90 -2.45 -3.82
N MET A 47 -4.29 -2.41 -2.55
CA MET A 47 -5.09 -3.47 -1.94
C MET A 47 -6.57 -3.24 -2.22
N THR A 48 -7.23 -4.22 -2.83
CA THR A 48 -8.69 -4.17 -3.02
C THR A 48 -9.47 -4.59 -1.78
N ALA A 49 -8.85 -5.32 -0.85
CA ALA A 49 -9.47 -5.68 0.42
C ALA A 49 -9.76 -4.40 1.24
N PRO A 50 -10.94 -4.29 1.87
CA PRO A 50 -11.40 -3.03 2.45
C PRO A 50 -10.53 -2.60 3.64
N MET A 51 -10.10 -3.54 4.47
CA MET A 51 -9.32 -3.29 5.68
C MET A 51 -8.01 -4.09 5.61
N ILE A 52 -6.88 -3.42 5.81
CA ILE A 52 -5.54 -3.98 5.75
C ILE A 52 -4.81 -3.70 7.09
N GLY A 53 -4.00 -4.65 7.56
CA GLY A 53 -3.28 -4.53 8.84
C GLY A 53 -4.01 -5.12 10.05
N ASN A 54 -5.20 -5.71 9.85
CA ASN A 54 -6.06 -6.23 10.93
C ASN A 54 -5.46 -7.42 11.70
N TYR A 55 -4.51 -8.15 11.12
CA TYR A 55 -3.81 -9.24 11.80
C TYR A 55 -2.36 -8.90 12.19
N GLY A 56 -1.94 -7.65 12.01
CA GLY A 56 -0.60 -7.19 12.36
C GLY A 56 0.45 -7.74 11.40
N VAL A 57 1.67 -7.89 11.88
CA VAL A 57 2.77 -8.55 11.15
C VAL A 57 3.34 -9.69 11.98
N THR A 58 3.99 -10.65 11.31
CA THR A 58 4.72 -11.73 11.96
C THR A 58 5.90 -12.18 11.11
N ALA A 59 7.04 -12.48 11.72
CA ALA A 59 8.25 -12.89 10.98
C ALA A 59 8.09 -14.22 10.22
N GLU A 60 7.06 -15.02 10.58
CA GLU A 60 6.75 -16.28 9.90
C GLU A 60 6.14 -16.09 8.50
N ASP A 61 5.57 -14.91 8.21
CA ASP A 61 4.88 -14.61 6.96
C ASP A 61 5.73 -13.71 6.04
N ASP A 62 7.04 -13.56 6.31
CA ASP A 62 7.99 -12.82 5.47
C ASP A 62 8.57 -13.72 4.35
N GLU A 63 8.27 -13.40 3.09
CA GLU A 63 8.86 -14.08 1.91
C GLU A 63 10.30 -13.56 1.60
N SER A 64 10.69 -12.44 2.21
CA SER A 64 12.05 -11.91 2.13
C SER A 64 12.40 -11.06 3.35
N ALA A 65 13.68 -10.72 3.49
CA ALA A 65 14.20 -10.03 4.68
C ALA A 65 13.64 -8.60 4.90
N ARG A 66 12.92 -8.03 3.92
CA ARG A 66 12.34 -6.68 3.98
C ARG A 66 11.20 -6.52 2.99
N PRO A 67 10.30 -5.55 3.18
CA PRO A 67 9.36 -5.14 2.14
C PRO A 67 10.08 -4.79 0.84
N GLN A 68 9.53 -5.26 -0.29
CA GLN A 68 10.05 -5.03 -1.64
C GLN A 68 9.26 -3.96 -2.39
N ILE A 69 8.02 -3.71 -1.95
CA ILE A 69 7.15 -2.67 -2.48
C ILE A 69 7.74 -1.27 -2.23
N SER A 70 7.46 -0.34 -3.16
CA SER A 70 7.80 1.07 -3.00
C SER A 70 6.76 1.84 -2.19
N GLY A 71 5.53 1.34 -2.11
CA GLY A 71 4.45 1.94 -1.35
C GLY A 71 3.19 1.10 -1.44
N VAL A 72 2.23 1.36 -0.55
CA VAL A 72 0.94 0.67 -0.53
C VAL A 72 -0.21 1.65 -0.46
N VAL A 73 -1.28 1.36 -1.20
CA VAL A 73 -2.54 2.12 -1.18
C VAL A 73 -3.64 1.23 -0.65
N VAL A 74 -4.35 1.68 0.38
CA VAL A 74 -5.40 0.94 1.04
C VAL A 74 -6.67 1.78 1.19
N ARG A 75 -7.81 1.12 1.29
CA ARG A 75 -9.07 1.80 1.60
C ARG A 75 -9.13 2.19 3.08
N GLU A 76 -8.84 1.23 3.95
CA GLU A 76 -8.81 1.41 5.40
C GLU A 76 -7.57 0.70 5.95
N LEU A 77 -6.73 1.45 6.65
CA LEU A 77 -5.66 0.92 7.47
C LEU A 77 -6.20 0.63 8.86
N SER A 78 -6.09 -0.61 9.31
CA SER A 78 -6.56 -1.01 10.63
C SER A 78 -5.75 -0.33 11.72
N GLY A 79 -6.42 0.42 12.60
CA GLY A 79 -5.77 1.12 13.73
C GLY A 79 -5.32 0.18 14.86
N GLN A 80 -5.87 -1.03 14.91
CA GLN A 80 -5.50 -2.07 15.87
C GLN A 80 -5.39 -3.40 15.15
N TRP A 81 -4.44 -4.22 15.54
CA TRP A 81 -4.31 -5.59 15.06
C TRP A 81 -4.75 -6.58 16.12
N SER A 82 -5.33 -7.70 15.69
CA SER A 82 -5.74 -8.79 16.58
C SER A 82 -5.50 -10.13 15.91
N ASN A 83 -4.38 -10.76 16.24
CA ASN A 83 -4.04 -12.11 15.82
C ASN A 83 -3.08 -12.72 16.85
N TRP A 84 -3.26 -13.99 17.18
CA TRP A 84 -2.40 -14.70 18.13
C TRP A 84 -0.95 -14.85 17.65
N ARG A 85 -0.71 -14.80 16.32
CA ARG A 85 0.62 -14.79 15.68
C ARG A 85 1.20 -13.39 15.51
N GLY A 86 0.39 -12.35 15.67
CA GLY A 86 0.80 -10.97 15.42
C GLY A 86 1.83 -10.51 16.47
N THR A 87 2.93 -9.92 16.00
CA THR A 87 4.00 -9.39 16.85
C THR A 87 4.10 -7.87 16.79
N GLY A 88 3.40 -7.22 15.85
CA GLY A 88 3.46 -5.78 15.68
C GLY A 88 2.43 -5.20 14.72
N SER A 89 2.44 -3.87 14.63
CA SER A 89 1.60 -3.08 13.72
C SER A 89 2.18 -3.09 12.31
N LEU A 90 1.31 -3.30 11.30
CA LEU A 90 1.67 -3.15 9.89
C LEU A 90 2.19 -1.73 9.59
N ALA A 91 1.54 -0.72 10.15
CA ALA A 91 1.91 0.68 9.93
C ALA A 91 3.32 0.98 10.44
N GLN A 92 3.66 0.46 11.62
CA GLN A 92 4.97 0.62 12.22
C GLN A 92 6.04 -0.12 11.39
N TRP A 93 5.79 -1.38 11.05
CA TRP A 93 6.74 -2.21 10.29
C TRP A 93 7.07 -1.63 8.91
N LEU A 94 6.06 -1.13 8.17
CA LEU A 94 6.30 -0.45 6.90
C LEU A 94 7.02 0.90 7.09
N SER A 95 6.70 1.65 8.15
CA SER A 95 7.36 2.92 8.45
C SER A 95 8.85 2.74 8.77
N GLU A 96 9.19 1.75 9.58
CA GLU A 96 10.58 1.37 9.89
C GLU A 96 11.34 0.91 8.64
N SER A 97 10.63 0.30 7.68
CA SER A 97 11.19 -0.12 6.39
C SER A 97 11.27 0.99 5.34
N GLY A 98 10.83 2.21 5.65
CA GLY A 98 10.84 3.32 4.71
C GLY A 98 9.77 3.23 3.61
N VAL A 99 8.70 2.45 3.83
CA VAL A 99 7.59 2.27 2.88
C VAL A 99 6.37 3.08 3.31
N PRO A 100 5.88 4.04 2.51
CA PRO A 100 4.69 4.82 2.81
C PRO A 100 3.39 4.03 2.55
N ILE A 101 2.38 4.34 3.36
CA ILE A 101 1.01 3.86 3.22
C ILE A 101 0.10 5.05 2.90
N LEU A 102 -0.68 4.96 1.84
CA LEU A 102 -1.75 5.91 1.53
C LEU A 102 -3.10 5.25 1.87
N THR A 103 -3.73 5.67 2.96
CA THR A 103 -5.05 5.16 3.42
C THR A 103 -6.18 6.12 3.04
N ASP A 104 -7.43 5.71 3.25
CA ASP A 104 -8.66 6.46 2.95
C ASP A 104 -8.93 6.68 1.45
N VAL A 105 -8.22 5.95 0.59
CA VAL A 105 -8.37 6.05 -0.87
C VAL A 105 -9.57 5.23 -1.35
N ASP A 106 -10.30 5.73 -2.34
CA ASP A 106 -11.25 4.90 -3.10
C ASP A 106 -10.48 3.90 -4.00
N THR A 107 -10.04 2.81 -3.38
CA THR A 107 -9.28 1.75 -4.07
C THR A 107 -10.11 1.06 -5.14
N ARG A 108 -11.45 1.10 -5.08
CA ARG A 108 -12.31 0.57 -6.14
C ARG A 108 -12.23 1.45 -7.39
N ARG A 109 -12.33 2.77 -7.24
CA ARG A 109 -12.16 3.71 -8.36
C ARG A 109 -10.75 3.60 -8.94
N LEU A 110 -9.72 3.51 -8.10
CA LEU A 110 -8.34 3.32 -8.54
C LEU A 110 -8.14 2.00 -9.29
N THR A 111 -8.65 0.90 -8.76
CA THR A 111 -8.56 -0.42 -9.40
C THR A 111 -9.26 -0.45 -10.75
N ARG A 112 -10.46 0.14 -10.86
CA ARG A 112 -11.16 0.27 -12.15
C ARG A 112 -10.35 1.07 -13.16
N HIS A 113 -9.75 2.18 -12.72
CA HIS A 113 -8.90 3.00 -13.56
C HIS A 113 -7.70 2.23 -14.12
N ILE A 114 -6.99 1.48 -13.26
CA ILE A 114 -5.86 0.64 -13.68
C ILE A 114 -6.33 -0.49 -14.62
N ARG A 115 -7.49 -1.11 -14.36
CA ARG A 115 -8.05 -2.14 -15.26
C ARG A 115 -8.42 -1.61 -16.64
N GLU A 116 -8.92 -0.39 -16.72
CA GLU A 116 -9.36 0.23 -17.98
C GLU A 116 -8.18 0.78 -18.79
N ARG A 117 -7.14 1.28 -18.12
CA ARG A 117 -6.00 2.00 -18.75
C ARG A 117 -4.71 1.19 -18.82
N GLY A 118 -4.63 0.07 -18.10
CA GLY A 118 -3.40 -0.69 -17.89
C GLY A 118 -2.59 -0.20 -16.68
N ALA A 119 -1.53 -0.95 -16.35
CA ALA A 119 -0.56 -0.53 -15.36
C ALA A 119 0.13 0.77 -15.79
N MET A 120 0.37 1.66 -14.83
CA MET A 120 0.94 2.99 -15.11
C MET A 120 1.80 3.46 -13.95
N ARG A 121 2.66 4.44 -14.22
CA ARG A 121 3.51 5.01 -13.17
C ARG A 121 2.69 5.92 -12.25
N GLY A 122 3.04 5.90 -10.98
CA GLY A 122 2.44 6.72 -9.95
C GLY A 122 3.46 7.19 -8.94
N VAL A 123 3.03 8.14 -8.12
CA VAL A 123 3.79 8.65 -6.99
C VAL A 123 2.86 8.78 -5.79
N ILE A 124 3.30 8.30 -4.63
CA ILE A 124 2.73 8.63 -3.33
C ILE A 124 3.59 9.75 -2.77
N ALA A 125 2.99 10.91 -2.50
CA ALA A 125 3.70 12.05 -1.93
C ALA A 125 2.75 12.90 -1.08
N PRO A 126 3.26 13.61 -0.06
CA PRO A 126 2.50 14.67 0.57
C PRO A 126 2.20 15.77 -0.45
N GLY A 127 0.99 16.32 -0.40
CA GLY A 127 0.56 17.38 -1.28
C GLY A 127 -0.77 17.97 -0.83
N GLU A 128 -1.05 19.16 -1.30
CA GLU A 128 -2.36 19.77 -1.13
C GLU A 128 -3.28 19.30 -2.26
N ALA A 129 -4.58 19.20 -1.95
CA ALA A 129 -5.57 18.96 -2.99
C ALA A 129 -5.46 20.09 -4.03
N PRO A 130 -5.42 19.78 -5.34
CA PRO A 130 -5.42 20.81 -6.37
C PRO A 130 -6.61 21.75 -6.15
N THR A 131 -6.33 23.04 -6.15
CA THR A 131 -7.37 24.08 -6.25
C THR A 131 -7.70 24.22 -7.73
N ASP A 132 -8.99 24.10 -8.07
CA ASP A 132 -9.50 24.29 -9.44
C ASP A 132 -9.18 25.69 -9.99
#